data_AF-A0A418B377-F1
#
_entry.id   AF-A0A418B377-F1
#
_cell.length_a   1.000
_cell.length_b   1.000
_cell.length_c   1.000
_cell.angle_alpha   90.00
_cell.angle_beta   90.00
_cell.angle_gamma   90.00
#
_symmetry.space_group_name_H-M   'P 1'
#
loop_
_entity.id
_entity.type
_entity.pdbx_description
1 polymer ?
#
loop_
_entity_poly.entity_id
_entity_poly.type
_entity_poly.pdbx_seq_one_letter_code
_entity_poly.pdbx_strand_id
1 'polypeptide(L)'
;MFASPEALGLGEDLVVSWTNVDTHAADYITLSCGPTVDNDDYIERINVTASSSHSVRFADLHMLRCVYVASYFHYRRDAFVLLGQVIVPMRMSIDSPQHGHLALNDRVDQMVLMYNTASNRTTPSVRATRVADPPFDSLAAPVTVHYGTSSTYTASDMY
;
A
#
# COMPACT_ATOMS: atom_id res chain seq x y z
N MET A 1 8.83 -13.76 13.51
CA MET A 1 7.76 -13.65 12.49
C MET A 1 8.42 -13.58 11.13
N PHE A 2 7.73 -14.05 10.11
CA PHE A 2 8.22 -14.12 8.74
C PHE A 2 7.10 -13.70 7.79
N ALA A 3 7.47 -13.07 6.69
CA ALA A 3 6.55 -12.65 5.64
C ALA A 3 6.84 -13.45 4.36
N SER A 4 5.79 -13.88 3.67
CA SER A 4 5.89 -14.48 2.34
C SER A 4 4.82 -13.84 1.44
N PRO A 5 5.23 -13.14 0.36
CA PRO A 5 6.61 -12.87 -0.03
C PRO A 5 7.32 -11.88 0.91
N GLU A 6 8.65 -11.83 0.88
CA GLU A 6 9.44 -10.84 1.64
C GLU A 6 9.28 -9.41 1.10
N ALA A 7 8.84 -9.27 -0.16
CA ALA A 7 8.49 -8.00 -0.77
C ALA A 7 7.28 -8.18 -1.70
N LEU A 8 6.33 -7.25 -1.61
CA LEU A 8 5.03 -7.33 -2.26
C LEU A 8 4.99 -6.64 -3.62
N GLY A 9 4.41 -7.32 -4.60
CA GLY A 9 3.89 -6.74 -5.83
C GLY A 9 2.49 -6.13 -5.62
N LEU A 10 1.99 -5.42 -6.64
CA LEU A 10 0.63 -4.90 -6.63
C LEU A 10 -0.40 -6.04 -6.69
N GLY A 11 -1.36 -6.03 -5.75
CA GLY A 11 -2.42 -7.03 -5.67
C GLY A 11 -1.92 -8.41 -5.19
N GLU A 12 -0.67 -8.50 -4.73
CA GLU A 12 -0.17 -9.74 -4.12
C GLU A 12 -0.72 -9.88 -2.69
N ASP A 13 -0.96 -11.13 -2.30
CA ASP A 13 -1.29 -11.50 -0.94
C ASP A 13 -0.02 -11.59 -0.08
N LEU A 14 -0.17 -11.22 1.19
CA LEU A 14 0.86 -11.37 2.21
C LEU A 14 0.46 -12.48 3.18
N VAL A 15 1.28 -13.51 3.27
CA VAL A 15 1.20 -14.51 4.34
C VAL A 15 2.21 -14.17 5.42
N VAL A 16 1.72 -13.94 6.64
CA VAL A 16 2.55 -13.67 7.81
C VAL A 16 2.54 -14.91 8.70
N SER A 17 3.71 -15.47 8.94
CA SER A 17 3.90 -16.68 9.75
C SER A 17 4.70 -16.41 11.02
N TRP A 18 4.48 -17.21 12.05
CA TRP A 18 5.22 -17.14 13.32
C TRP A 18 5.61 -18.54 13.80
N THR A 19 6.61 -18.59 14.67
CA THR A 19 7.08 -19.82 15.31
C THR A 19 7.44 -19.52 16.76
N ASN A 20 7.49 -20.55 17.60
CA ASN A 20 7.88 -20.45 19.00
C ASN A 20 7.02 -19.47 19.84
N VAL A 21 5.73 -19.33 19.49
CA VAL A 21 4.74 -18.56 20.26
C VAL A 21 3.66 -19.52 20.73
N ASP A 22 3.41 -19.53 22.04
CA ASP A 22 2.25 -20.19 22.62
C ASP A 22 1.03 -19.29 22.38
N THR A 23 0.20 -19.67 21.40
CA THR A 23 -0.89 -18.82 20.91
C THR A 23 -2.05 -18.81 21.92
N HIS A 24 -2.55 -17.64 22.24
CA HIS A 24 -3.78 -17.46 22.99
C HIS A 24 -4.96 -17.15 22.05
N ALA A 25 -6.18 -17.56 22.41
CA ALA A 25 -7.36 -17.41 21.54
C ALA A 25 -7.76 -15.95 21.26
N ALA A 26 -7.24 -15.02 22.05
CA ALA A 26 -7.43 -13.57 21.87
C ALA A 26 -6.29 -12.92 21.08
N ASP A 27 -5.22 -13.64 20.76
CA ASP A 27 -4.10 -13.09 20.01
C ASP A 27 -4.56 -12.60 18.64
N TYR A 28 -3.87 -11.61 18.11
CA TYR A 28 -4.16 -11.07 16.78
C TYR A 28 -2.92 -10.54 16.10
N ILE A 29 -3.00 -10.43 14.78
CA ILE A 29 -2.00 -9.76 13.96
C ILE A 29 -2.67 -8.57 13.29
N THR A 30 -2.02 -7.42 13.36
CA THR A 30 -2.43 -6.22 12.61
C THR A 30 -1.53 -6.03 11.40
N LEU A 31 -2.08 -5.40 10.37
CA LEU A 31 -1.35 -4.84 9.25
C LEU A 31 -1.53 -3.33 9.27
N SER A 32 -0.43 -2.59 9.32
CA SER A 32 -0.42 -1.13 9.20
C SER A 32 0.47 -0.69 8.04
N CYS A 33 0.34 0.57 7.63
CA CYS A 33 1.19 1.17 6.60
C CYS A 33 1.36 2.66 6.91
N GLY A 34 2.62 3.08 7.07
CA GLY A 34 2.95 4.46 7.46
C GLY A 34 3.04 4.64 8.99
N PRO A 35 3.13 5.90 9.46
CA PRO A 35 3.18 6.21 10.88
C PRO A 35 1.89 5.75 11.59
N THR A 36 2.03 5.12 12.75
CA THR A 36 0.91 4.73 13.61
C THR A 36 0.96 5.52 14.92
N VAL A 37 -0.21 5.89 15.46
CA VAL A 37 -0.31 6.65 16.73
C VAL A 37 -0.36 5.72 17.95
N ASP A 38 -1.01 4.56 17.83
CA ASP A 38 -1.15 3.56 18.89
C ASP A 38 -1.35 2.14 18.29
N ASN A 39 -1.71 1.17 19.14
CA ASN A 39 -1.88 -0.24 18.74
C ASN A 39 -3.19 -0.50 17.97
N ASP A 40 -4.17 0.40 18.05
CA ASP A 40 -5.47 0.30 17.38
C ASP A 40 -5.46 1.02 16.02
N ASP A 41 -4.33 1.65 15.67
CA ASP A 41 -4.08 2.27 14.37
C ASP A 41 -3.55 1.24 13.35
N TYR A 42 -4.48 0.56 12.68
CA TYR A 42 -4.19 -0.45 11.68
C TYR A 42 -5.18 -0.41 10.52
N ILE A 43 -4.76 -0.94 9.37
CA ILE A 43 -5.61 -1.11 8.18
C ILE A 43 -6.51 -2.34 8.37
N GLU A 44 -5.92 -3.43 8.86
CA GLU A 44 -6.61 -4.70 9.03
C GLU A 44 -6.10 -5.42 10.27
N ARG A 45 -7.00 -6.18 10.93
CA ARG A 45 -6.69 -7.05 12.06
C ARG A 45 -7.26 -8.43 11.82
N ILE A 46 -6.41 -9.45 11.96
CA ILE A 46 -6.81 -10.87 11.87
C ILE A 46 -6.55 -11.53 13.23
N ASN A 47 -7.58 -12.14 13.79
CA ASN A 47 -7.45 -12.91 15.04
C ASN A 47 -6.67 -14.20 14.77
N VAL A 48 -5.72 -14.49 15.65
CA VAL A 48 -5.00 -15.76 15.65
C VAL A 48 -5.92 -16.80 16.28
N THR A 49 -6.53 -17.64 15.45
CA THR A 49 -7.28 -18.80 15.94
C THR A 49 -6.29 -19.87 16.37
N ALA A 50 -6.41 -20.36 17.62
CA ALA A 50 -5.48 -21.30 18.23
C ALA A 50 -5.31 -22.65 17.50
N SER A 51 -6.15 -22.98 16.51
CA SER A 51 -6.27 -24.35 15.97
C SER A 51 -5.81 -24.58 14.53
N SER A 52 -5.36 -23.57 13.76
CA SER A 52 -4.97 -23.85 12.37
C SER A 52 -4.03 -22.82 11.77
N SER A 53 -2.87 -23.34 11.34
CA SER A 53 -1.72 -22.67 10.72
C SER A 53 -1.15 -21.52 11.57
N HIS A 54 0.12 -21.61 11.95
CA HIS A 54 0.88 -20.49 12.54
C HIS A 54 1.14 -19.38 11.51
N SER A 55 0.10 -19.00 10.77
CA SER A 55 0.12 -17.98 9.73
C SER A 55 -1.26 -17.36 9.52
N VAL A 56 -1.28 -16.10 9.10
CA VAL A 56 -2.47 -15.39 8.60
C VAL A 56 -2.20 -14.86 7.20
N ARG A 57 -3.26 -14.61 6.44
CA ARG A 57 -3.17 -14.07 5.07
C ARG A 57 -3.91 -12.74 5.00
N PHE A 58 -3.21 -11.70 4.55
CA PHE A 58 -3.77 -10.43 4.11
C PHE A 58 -3.85 -10.46 2.59
N ALA A 59 -5.04 -10.23 2.04
CA ALA A 59 -5.29 -10.42 0.61
C ALA A 59 -5.27 -9.09 -0.16
N ASP A 60 -4.89 -9.17 -1.44
CA ASP A 60 -5.01 -8.07 -2.41
C ASP A 60 -4.39 -6.73 -1.94
N LEU A 61 -3.11 -6.77 -1.54
CA LEU A 61 -2.45 -5.58 -1.01
C LEU A 61 -2.01 -4.64 -2.14
N HIS A 62 -2.29 -3.35 -1.97
CA HIS A 62 -1.99 -2.31 -2.96
C HIS A 62 -0.98 -1.30 -2.44
N MET A 63 -0.36 -0.55 -3.35
CA MET A 63 0.65 0.43 -2.95
C MET A 63 0.02 1.72 -2.38
N LEU A 64 0.05 1.88 -1.06
CA LEU A 64 -0.50 3.04 -0.35
C LEU A 64 0.49 4.19 -0.09
N ARG A 65 1.65 4.18 -0.77
CA ARG A 65 2.77 5.14 -0.59
C ARG A 65 3.56 4.95 0.72
N CYS A 66 3.48 3.75 1.32
CA CYS A 66 4.18 3.42 2.56
C CYS A 66 4.68 1.97 2.54
N VAL A 67 5.41 1.61 3.58
CA VAL A 67 5.88 0.23 3.82
C VAL A 67 4.91 -0.43 4.79
N TYR A 68 4.51 -1.67 4.48
CA TYR A 68 3.64 -2.44 5.35
C TYR A 68 4.40 -2.97 6.56
N VAL A 69 3.72 -2.99 7.71
CA VAL A 69 4.23 -3.58 8.94
C VAL A 69 3.15 -4.51 9.49
N ALA A 70 3.50 -5.79 9.63
CA ALA A 70 2.65 -6.76 10.30
C ALA A 70 3.13 -6.97 11.74
N SER A 71 2.22 -6.82 12.70
CA SER A 71 2.54 -6.82 14.13
C SER A 71 1.74 -7.88 14.87
N TYR A 72 2.41 -8.74 15.66
CA TYR A 72 1.76 -9.77 16.46
C TYR A 72 1.54 -9.31 17.89
N PHE A 73 0.29 -9.29 18.31
CA PHE A 73 -0.12 -8.95 19.67
C PHE A 73 -0.60 -10.20 20.41
N HIS A 74 0.04 -10.46 21.54
CA HIS A 74 -0.29 -11.58 22.42
C HIS A 74 -1.06 -11.11 23.64
N TYR A 75 -2.14 -11.80 23.98
CA TYR A 75 -2.91 -11.54 25.17
C TYR A 75 -2.31 -12.30 26.36
N ARG A 76 -1.84 -11.55 27.36
CA ARG A 76 -1.25 -12.10 28.59
C ARG A 76 -1.58 -11.24 29.79
N ARG A 77 -2.09 -11.87 30.87
CA ARG A 77 -2.42 -11.18 32.14
C ARG A 77 -3.33 -9.96 31.92
N ASP A 78 -4.39 -10.16 31.16
CA ASP A 78 -5.40 -9.14 30.87
C ASP A 78 -4.93 -7.90 30.10
N ALA A 79 -3.86 -8.05 29.32
CA ALA A 79 -3.36 -7.01 28.42
C ALA A 79 -2.79 -7.60 27.13
N PHE A 80 -2.81 -6.80 26.07
CA PHE A 80 -2.12 -7.11 24.80
C PHE A 80 -0.68 -6.60 24.83
N VAL A 81 0.24 -7.46 24.41
CA VAL A 81 1.68 -7.16 24.34
C VAL A 81 2.17 -7.46 22.93
N LEU A 82 2.89 -6.50 22.34
CA LEU A 82 3.57 -6.70 21.06
C LEU A 82 4.70 -7.72 21.24
N LEU A 83 4.61 -8.87 20.56
CA LEU A 83 5.66 -9.91 20.61
C LEU A 83 6.64 -9.83 19.45
N GLY A 84 6.21 -9.31 18.31
CA GLY A 84 7.06 -9.25 17.13
C GLY A 84 6.42 -8.46 16.01
N GLN A 85 7.28 -8.04 15.08
CA GLN A 85 6.87 -7.36 13.86
C GLN A 85 7.68 -7.90 12.68
N VAL A 86 7.10 -7.77 11.50
CA VAL A 86 7.81 -7.94 10.23
C VAL A 86 7.48 -6.77 9.32
N ILE A 87 8.52 -6.17 8.75
CA ILE A 87 8.43 -5.09 7.78
C ILE A 87 8.38 -5.74 6.40
N VAL A 88 7.37 -5.36 5.61
CA VAL A 88 7.15 -5.92 4.28
C VAL A 88 7.19 -4.79 3.26
N PRO A 89 8.34 -4.56 2.61
CA PRO A 89 8.46 -3.55 1.57
C PRO A 89 7.64 -3.92 0.33
N MET A 90 7.26 -2.89 -0.41
CA MET A 90 6.73 -3.04 -1.76
C MET A 90 7.90 -3.14 -2.74
N ARG A 91 7.79 -3.97 -3.78
CA ARG A 91 8.81 -4.10 -4.84
C ARG A 91 8.94 -2.82 -5.66
N MET A 92 7.85 -2.06 -5.75
CA MET A 92 7.84 -0.76 -6.42
C MET A 92 8.21 0.35 -5.46
N SER A 93 8.76 1.45 -5.99
CA SER A 93 9.08 2.63 -5.19
C SER A 93 7.82 3.28 -4.62
N ILE A 94 7.92 3.85 -3.41
CA ILE A 94 6.89 4.72 -2.83
C ILE A 94 6.62 5.97 -3.68
N ASP A 95 7.59 6.37 -4.50
CA ASP A 95 7.47 7.51 -5.42
C ASP A 95 6.80 7.13 -6.74
N SER A 96 6.62 5.84 -7.04
CA SER A 96 6.00 5.41 -8.30
C SER A 96 4.54 5.87 -8.37
N PRO A 97 4.09 6.51 -9.46
CA PRO A 97 2.70 6.88 -9.66
C PRO A 97 1.74 5.68 -9.55
N GLN A 98 0.73 5.79 -8.69
CA GLN A 98 -0.29 4.74 -8.43
C GLN A 98 -1.70 5.26 -8.67
N HIS A 99 -2.63 4.31 -8.85
CA HIS A 99 -4.08 4.57 -8.90
C HIS A 99 -4.42 5.69 -9.91
N GLY A 100 -4.00 5.50 -11.16
CA GLY A 100 -4.33 6.44 -12.23
C GLY A 100 -5.84 6.45 -12.51
N HIS A 101 -6.44 7.64 -12.54
CA HIS A 101 -7.85 7.85 -12.85
C HIS A 101 -7.97 8.78 -14.06
N LEU A 102 -8.89 8.45 -14.96
CA LEU A 102 -9.30 9.31 -16.06
C LEU A 102 -10.67 9.91 -15.73
N ALA A 103 -10.79 11.22 -15.90
CA ALA A 103 -12.03 11.94 -15.75
C ALA A 103 -12.23 12.92 -16.92
N LEU A 104 -13.49 13.22 -17.23
CA LEU A 104 -13.84 14.33 -18.12
C LEU A 104 -13.87 15.63 -17.30
N ASN A 105 -13.61 16.76 -17.95
CA ASN A 105 -13.87 18.08 -17.37
C ASN A 105 -14.97 18.80 -18.17
N ASP A 106 -15.20 20.08 -17.89
CA ASP A 106 -16.25 20.88 -18.54
C ASP A 106 -16.05 21.09 -20.05
N ARG A 107 -14.90 20.69 -20.59
CA ARG A 107 -14.58 20.79 -22.01
C ARG A 107 -14.66 19.42 -22.67
N VAL A 108 -15.50 19.34 -23.69
CA VAL A 108 -15.80 18.10 -24.44
C VAL A 108 -14.58 17.48 -25.13
N ASP A 109 -13.53 18.27 -25.35
CA ASP A 109 -12.28 17.88 -26.02
C ASP A 109 -11.12 17.66 -25.04
N GLN A 110 -11.39 17.58 -23.73
CA GLN A 110 -10.38 17.42 -22.70
C GLN A 110 -10.66 16.24 -21.76
N MET A 111 -9.59 15.65 -21.28
CA MET A 111 -9.59 14.64 -20.22
C MET A 111 -8.55 15.03 -19.18
N VAL A 112 -8.84 14.69 -17.94
CA VAL A 112 -7.95 14.88 -16.80
C VAL A 112 -7.45 13.51 -16.38
N LEU A 113 -6.13 13.38 -16.26
CA LEU A 113 -5.50 12.22 -15.63
C LEU A 113 -5.05 12.63 -14.22
N MET A 114 -5.48 11.89 -13.23
CA MET A 114 -5.07 12.05 -11.83
C MET A 114 -4.34 10.78 -11.38
N TYR A 115 -3.32 10.93 -10.53
CA TYR A 115 -2.62 9.80 -9.92
C TYR A 115 -2.04 10.23 -8.57
N ASN A 116 -1.74 9.25 -7.73
CA ASN A 116 -1.13 9.47 -6.42
C ASN A 116 0.35 9.07 -6.43
N THR A 117 1.20 9.80 -5.71
CA THR A 117 2.63 9.49 -5.55
C THR A 117 3.12 10.03 -4.21
N ALA A 118 4.18 9.44 -3.64
CA ALA A 118 4.92 10.02 -2.52
C ALA A 118 5.96 11.07 -2.96
N SER A 119 6.17 11.22 -4.27
CA SER A 119 7.19 12.12 -4.81
C SER A 119 6.92 13.57 -4.41
N ASN A 120 7.96 14.26 -3.97
CA ASN A 120 7.93 15.70 -3.67
C ASN A 120 7.99 16.60 -4.92
N ARG A 121 7.89 16.03 -6.13
CA ARG A 121 7.88 16.81 -7.37
C ARG A 121 6.56 17.57 -7.50
N THR A 122 6.66 18.88 -7.61
CA THR A 122 5.49 19.79 -7.77
C THR A 122 4.93 19.80 -9.18
N THR A 123 5.73 19.38 -10.17
CA THR A 123 5.33 19.36 -11.59
C THR A 123 5.17 17.90 -12.06
N PRO A 124 3.99 17.28 -11.85
CA PRO A 124 3.69 15.96 -12.39
C PRO A 124 3.66 15.99 -13.92
N SER A 125 3.93 14.86 -14.55
CA SER A 125 3.87 14.74 -16.01
C SER A 125 3.34 13.39 -16.47
N VAL A 126 2.71 13.40 -17.65
CA VAL A 126 2.11 12.24 -18.28
C VAL A 126 2.55 12.20 -19.73
N ARG A 127 2.95 11.02 -20.20
CA ARG A 127 3.18 10.75 -21.62
C ARG A 127 1.90 10.24 -22.24
N ALA A 128 1.40 10.93 -23.26
CA ALA A 128 0.20 10.54 -24.00
C ALA A 128 0.52 10.40 -25.48
N THR A 129 -0.20 9.49 -26.15
CA THR A 129 -0.13 9.31 -27.60
C THR A 129 -1.53 9.03 -28.16
N ARG A 130 -1.70 9.28 -29.46
CA ARG A 130 -2.91 8.90 -30.22
C ARG A 130 -2.79 7.51 -30.86
N VAL A 131 -1.60 6.90 -30.81
CA VAL A 131 -1.37 5.55 -31.30
C VAL A 131 -1.91 4.56 -30.27
N ALA A 132 -2.78 3.64 -30.68
CA ALA A 132 -3.19 2.52 -29.85
C ALA A 132 -2.01 1.54 -29.69
N ASP A 133 -1.78 1.06 -28.47
CA ASP A 133 -0.69 0.13 -28.12
C ASP A 133 0.68 0.52 -28.70
N PRO A 134 1.18 1.74 -28.44
CA PRO A 134 2.53 2.09 -28.85
C PRO A 134 3.51 1.14 -28.14
N PRO A 135 4.53 0.60 -28.82
CA PRO A 135 5.60 -0.10 -28.11
C PRO A 135 6.18 0.84 -27.05
N PHE A 136 6.39 0.35 -25.83
CA PHE A 136 6.79 1.16 -24.67
C PHE A 136 8.06 2.01 -24.92
N ASP A 137 8.95 1.51 -25.80
CA ASP A 137 10.20 2.15 -26.24
C ASP A 137 10.20 2.65 -27.69
N SER A 138 9.02 2.79 -28.31
CA SER A 138 8.90 3.34 -29.65
C SER A 138 9.23 4.82 -29.67
N LEU A 139 10.47 5.15 -30.05
CA LEU A 139 10.88 6.50 -30.48
C LEU A 139 10.08 7.00 -31.70
N ALA A 140 9.27 6.14 -32.33
CA ALA A 140 8.55 6.43 -33.57
C ALA A 140 7.10 6.90 -33.37
N ALA A 141 6.50 6.68 -32.19
CA ALA A 141 5.18 7.22 -31.90
C ALA A 141 5.30 8.69 -31.44
N PRO A 142 4.50 9.63 -31.97
CA PRO A 142 4.49 11.00 -31.48
C PRO A 142 3.91 11.03 -30.06
N VAL A 143 4.78 10.91 -29.06
CA VAL A 143 4.45 11.03 -27.63
C VAL A 143 4.49 12.50 -27.26
N THR A 144 3.38 13.01 -26.72
CA THR A 144 3.31 14.34 -26.13
C THR A 144 3.45 14.22 -24.62
N VAL A 145 4.31 15.05 -24.02
CA VAL A 145 4.39 15.16 -22.56
C VAL A 145 3.47 16.28 -22.11
N HIS A 146 2.49 15.94 -21.28
CA HIS A 146 1.61 16.89 -20.62
C HIS A 146 2.10 17.09 -19.19
N TYR A 147 2.08 18.34 -18.73
CA TYR A 147 2.44 18.71 -17.36
C TYR A 147 1.20 19.13 -16.60
N GLY A 148 1.12 18.75 -15.33
CA GLY A 148 0.01 19.08 -14.45
C GLY A 148 0.46 19.90 -13.24
N THR A 149 -0.43 19.94 -12.25
CA THR A 149 -0.16 20.49 -10.93
C THR A 149 -0.36 19.38 -9.89
N SER A 150 0.27 19.55 -8.73
CA SER A 150 0.17 18.64 -7.58
C SER A 150 -0.45 19.38 -6.41
N SER A 151 -1.29 18.67 -5.66
CA SER A 151 -1.89 19.14 -4.40
C SER A 151 -1.90 18.00 -3.40
N THR A 152 -1.74 18.32 -2.11
CA THR A 152 -1.90 17.38 -1.00
C THR A 152 -2.63 18.08 0.14
N TYR A 153 -3.09 17.31 1.10
CA TYR A 153 -3.59 17.78 2.38
C TYR A 153 -2.78 17.13 3.51
N THR A 154 -2.98 17.65 4.71
CA THR A 154 -2.39 17.21 5.98
C THR A 154 -3.51 16.88 6.95
N ALA A 155 -3.18 16.24 8.08
CA ALA A 155 -4.17 15.95 9.11
C ALA A 155 -4.87 17.23 9.64
N SER A 156 -4.17 18.36 9.68
CA SER A 156 -4.74 19.65 10.11
C SER A 156 -5.78 20.22 9.14
N ASP A 157 -5.83 19.78 7.89
CA ASP A 157 -6.84 20.25 6.92
C ASP A 157 -8.21 19.56 7.12
N MET A 158 -8.29 18.57 8.02
CA MET A 158 -9.50 17.79 8.31
C MET A 158 -10.27 18.27 9.55
N TYR A 159 -9.80 19.33 10.20
CA TYR A 159 -10.39 19.93 11.41
C TYR A 159 -10.75 21.39 11.15
#